data_AF-K2AGS3-F1
#
_entry.id   AF-K2AGS3-F1
#
_cell.length_a   1.000
_cell.length_b   1.000
_cell.length_c   1.000
_cell.angle_alpha   90.00
_cell.angle_beta   90.00
_cell.angle_gamma   90.00
#
_symmetry.space_group_name_H-M   'P 1'
#
loop_
_entity.id
_entity.type
_entity.pdbx_description
1 polymer ?
#
loop_
_entity_poly.entity_id
_entity_poly.type
_entity_poly.pdbx_seq_one_letter_code
_entity_poly.pdbx_strand_id
1 'polypeptide(L)'
;MLPAVEKGTIILIGATTENPSFEVISPLLSRCRVVVLKQLSSEELKKIAWKGLKYLQRKMDANAEIFLLEVANGDARALLNILEIASQIIEGSHTSITSEIIEQAAQRKMLQYDQVGDEHYNTISAFIKSMRASDVDAALYYLARMVAAGEDPLFIARRMVVFASEDVESPTALVVANAVFDACHKIGYPECQENLAAGVVYLSNAKKDRSAYDAYFRALDDVRKYGNLPIPMTIRNAPTKYDPYTKESLLPDRMKGKKYYLKGGEK
;
A
#
# COMPACT_ATOMS: atom_id res chain seq x y z
N MET A 1 12.13 -4.25 -31.37
CA MET A 1 12.86 -5.39 -30.76
C MET A 1 12.30 -6.75 -31.20
N LEU A 2 11.02 -7.07 -30.99
CA LEU A 2 10.46 -8.44 -31.15
C LEU A 2 11.03 -9.29 -32.31
N PRO A 3 11.08 -8.83 -33.59
CA PRO A 3 11.56 -9.69 -34.70
C PRO A 3 13.06 -10.03 -34.64
N ALA A 4 13.87 -9.30 -33.87
CA ALA A 4 15.27 -9.61 -33.65
C ALA A 4 15.47 -10.64 -32.52
N VAL A 5 14.55 -10.69 -31.56
CA VAL A 5 14.51 -11.74 -30.53
C VAL A 5 14.05 -13.06 -31.17
N GLU A 6 13.00 -13.01 -31.99
CA GLU A 6 12.47 -14.19 -32.69
C GLU A 6 13.46 -14.83 -33.67
N LYS A 7 14.28 -14.01 -34.33
CA LYS A 7 15.34 -14.47 -35.24
C LYS A 7 16.64 -14.87 -34.53
N GLY A 8 16.67 -14.88 -33.19
CA GLY A 8 17.88 -15.15 -32.40
C GLY A 8 19.02 -14.15 -32.62
N THR A 9 18.74 -12.98 -33.21
CA THR A 9 19.73 -11.96 -33.55
C THR A 9 20.22 -11.20 -32.31
N ILE A 10 19.40 -11.17 -31.26
CA ILE A 10 19.75 -10.64 -29.94
C ILE A 10 19.23 -11.57 -28.83
N ILE A 11 19.97 -11.66 -27.73
CA ILE A 11 19.47 -12.18 -26.45
C ILE A 11 18.99 -10.97 -25.65
N LEU A 12 17.69 -10.91 -25.36
CA LEU A 12 17.11 -9.84 -24.56
C LEU A 12 17.11 -10.22 -23.07
N ILE A 13 17.80 -9.42 -22.26
CA ILE A 13 17.71 -9.45 -20.80
C ILE A 13 17.13 -8.11 -20.38
N GLY A 14 15.95 -8.13 -19.76
CA GLY A 14 15.31 -6.96 -19.17
C GLY A 14 15.24 -7.11 -17.65
N ALA A 15 15.31 -5.98 -16.94
CA ALA A 15 15.08 -5.89 -15.51
C ALA A 15 14.14 -4.71 -15.24
N THR A 16 13.19 -4.89 -14.33
CA THR A 16 12.28 -3.86 -13.81
C THR A 16 11.98 -4.20 -12.35
N THR A 17 11.64 -3.18 -11.56
CA THR A 17 11.07 -3.34 -10.21
C THR A 17 9.57 -3.63 -10.25
N GLU A 18 8.90 -3.20 -11.32
CA GLU A 18 7.46 -3.34 -11.50
C GLU A 18 7.06 -4.75 -11.91
N ASN A 19 5.77 -5.09 -11.73
CA ASN A 19 5.23 -6.35 -12.23
C ASN A 19 5.26 -6.37 -13.78
N PRO A 20 6.03 -7.28 -14.42
CA PRO A 20 6.25 -7.24 -15.87
C PRO A 20 4.98 -7.38 -16.73
N SER A 21 3.87 -7.88 -16.16
CA SER A 21 2.60 -8.01 -16.90
C SER A 21 1.90 -6.68 -17.19
N PHE A 22 2.29 -5.58 -16.54
CA PHE A 22 1.78 -4.24 -16.83
C PHE A 22 2.67 -3.46 -17.80
N GLU A 23 4.00 -3.53 -17.65
CA GLU A 23 4.95 -2.77 -18.48
C GLU A 23 5.26 -3.43 -19.84
N VAL A 24 5.25 -4.77 -19.92
CA VAL A 24 5.80 -5.51 -21.06
C VAL A 24 4.70 -6.13 -21.92
N ILE A 25 4.71 -5.81 -23.22
CA ILE A 25 3.71 -6.35 -24.16
C ILE A 25 3.71 -7.89 -24.20
N SER A 26 2.52 -8.49 -24.19
CA SER A 26 2.33 -9.95 -24.11
C SER A 26 3.08 -10.77 -25.19
N PRO A 27 3.22 -10.30 -26.46
CA PRO A 27 4.02 -11.01 -27.47
C PRO A 27 5.52 -11.13 -27.11
N LEU A 28 6.06 -10.18 -26.33
CA LEU A 28 7.44 -10.23 -25.86
C LEU A 28 7.55 -11.10 -24.60
N LEU A 29 6.64 -10.95 -23.64
CA LEU A 29 6.57 -11.82 -22.45
C LEU A 29 6.46 -13.31 -22.80
N SER A 30 5.65 -13.68 -23.80
CA SER A 30 5.53 -15.07 -24.27
C SER A 30 6.80 -15.67 -24.91
N ARG A 31 7.86 -14.88 -25.06
CA ARG A 31 9.19 -15.29 -25.56
C ARG A 31 10.32 -15.05 -24.55
N CYS A 32 10.00 -14.55 -23.36
CA CYS A 32 10.96 -14.24 -22.30
C CYS A 32 10.67 -15.06 -21.04
N ARG A 33 11.71 -15.61 -20.41
CA ARG A 33 11.58 -16.27 -19.10
C ARG A 33 11.58 -15.22 -17.99
N VAL A 34 10.44 -14.98 -17.35
CA VAL A 34 10.37 -14.17 -16.13
C VAL A 34 11.08 -14.93 -14.99
N VAL A 35 11.92 -14.22 -14.25
CA VAL A 35 12.59 -14.71 -13.03
C VAL A 35 12.42 -13.65 -11.96
N VAL A 36 11.73 -13.99 -10.87
CA VAL A 36 11.56 -13.09 -9.73
C VAL A 36 12.84 -13.12 -8.89
N LEU A 37 13.56 -12.00 -8.86
CA LEU A 37 14.63 -11.77 -7.90
C LEU A 37 14.02 -11.31 -6.57
N LYS A 38 14.71 -11.57 -5.46
CA LYS A 38 14.34 -11.08 -4.13
C LYS A 38 15.37 -10.07 -3.64
N GLN A 39 14.97 -9.21 -2.71
CA GLN A 39 15.90 -8.47 -1.86
C GLN A 39 16.89 -9.43 -1.20
N LEU A 40 18.13 -8.97 -1.03
CA LEU A 40 19.20 -9.76 -0.42
C LEU A 40 19.04 -9.81 1.09
N SER A 41 19.33 -10.96 1.69
CA SER A 41 19.39 -11.09 3.15
C SER A 41 20.56 -10.28 3.74
N SER A 42 20.47 -9.92 5.02
CA SER A 42 21.55 -9.19 5.72
C SER A 42 22.89 -9.94 5.68
N GLU A 43 22.88 -11.28 5.63
CA GLU A 43 24.09 -12.06 5.42
C GLU A 43 24.70 -11.90 4.01
N GLU A 44 23.86 -11.81 2.98
CA GLU A 44 24.32 -11.64 1.59
C GLU A 44 24.82 -10.21 1.36
N LEU A 45 24.10 -9.21 1.88
CA LEU A 45 24.58 -7.83 1.95
C LEU A 45 25.90 -7.72 2.71
N LYS A 46 26.06 -8.41 3.86
CA LYS A 46 27.34 -8.46 4.58
C LYS A 46 28.46 -9.04 3.71
N LYS A 47 28.20 -10.15 3.01
CA LYS A 47 29.15 -10.76 2.05
C LYS A 47 29.52 -9.83 0.88
N ILE A 48 28.72 -8.80 0.60
CA ILE A 48 29.00 -7.74 -0.38
C ILE A 48 29.75 -6.56 0.27
N ALA A 49 29.33 -6.10 1.44
CA ALA A 49 29.97 -5.03 2.20
C ALA A 49 31.46 -5.31 2.45
N TRP A 50 31.80 -6.53 2.89
CA TRP A 50 33.19 -6.94 3.11
C TRP A 50 34.02 -7.02 1.82
N LYS A 51 33.39 -7.21 0.65
CA LYS A 51 34.08 -7.11 -0.64
C LYS A 51 34.33 -5.65 -1.03
N GLY A 52 33.33 -4.78 -0.83
CA GLY A 52 33.44 -3.33 -1.06
C GLY A 52 34.54 -2.70 -0.20
N LEU A 53 34.52 -2.96 1.11
CA LEU A 53 35.56 -2.51 2.04
C LEU A 53 36.97 -2.97 1.65
N LYS A 54 37.12 -4.25 1.24
CA LYS A 54 38.40 -4.79 0.78
C LYS A 54 38.90 -4.09 -0.49
N TYR A 55 38.00 -3.71 -1.40
CA TYR A 55 38.34 -2.95 -2.61
C TYR A 55 38.75 -1.51 -2.27
N LEU A 56 37.98 -0.83 -1.40
CA LEU A 56 38.24 0.53 -0.93
C LEU A 56 39.41 0.64 0.07
N GLN A 57 40.00 -0.50 0.47
CA GLN A 57 41.06 -0.62 1.48
C GLN A 57 40.72 0.00 2.86
N ARG A 58 39.43 0.14 3.17
CA ARG A 58 38.93 0.64 4.46
C ARG A 58 38.52 -0.53 5.37
N LYS A 59 38.49 -0.25 6.67
CA LYS A 59 37.84 -1.05 7.71
C LYS A 59 36.48 -0.45 8.04
N MET A 60 35.69 -1.17 8.83
CA MET A 60 34.40 -0.73 9.35
C MET A 60 34.22 -1.38 10.74
N ASP A 61 33.62 -0.67 11.68
CA ASP A 61 33.27 -1.27 12.98
C ASP A 61 31.94 -2.05 12.93
N ALA A 62 31.60 -2.73 14.03
CA ALA A 62 30.42 -3.58 14.09
C ALA A 62 29.09 -2.80 14.10
N ASN A 63 29.06 -1.59 14.65
CA ASN A 63 27.87 -0.75 14.68
C ASN A 63 27.62 -0.15 13.30
N ALA A 64 28.69 0.32 12.65
CA ALA A 64 28.68 0.73 11.25
C ALA A 64 28.24 -0.39 10.31
N GLU A 65 28.62 -1.65 10.57
CA GLU A 65 28.13 -2.80 9.82
C GLU A 65 26.61 -2.99 9.96
N ILE A 66 26.12 -3.07 11.21
CA ILE A 66 24.68 -3.27 11.47
C ILE A 66 23.87 -2.16 10.80
N PHE A 67 24.26 -0.90 11.03
CA PHE A 67 23.54 0.26 10.51
C PHE A 67 23.61 0.37 8.98
N LEU A 68 24.74 0.03 8.34
CA LEU A 68 24.84 -0.04 6.88
C LEU A 68 23.88 -1.11 6.30
N LEU A 69 23.76 -2.26 6.96
CA LEU A 69 22.87 -3.34 6.51
C LEU A 69 21.39 -2.96 6.65
N GLU A 70 21.03 -2.26 7.74
CA GLU A 70 19.69 -1.69 7.95
C GLU A 70 19.34 -0.63 6.91
N VAL A 71 20.23 0.34 6.68
CA VAL A 71 20.01 1.43 5.70
C VAL A 71 19.98 0.92 4.25
N ALA A 72 20.73 -0.15 3.95
CA ALA A 72 20.72 -0.78 2.63
C ALA A 72 19.42 -1.53 2.30
N ASN A 73 18.70 -2.04 3.32
CA ASN A 73 17.37 -2.68 3.21
C ASN A 73 17.19 -3.62 2.00
N GLY A 74 18.18 -4.50 1.77
CA GLY A 74 18.18 -5.48 0.67
C GLY A 74 18.81 -5.04 -0.65
N ASP A 75 19.13 -3.75 -0.86
CA ASP A 75 19.78 -3.23 -2.07
C ASP A 75 21.31 -3.14 -1.92
N ALA A 76 22.03 -4.03 -2.63
CA ALA A 76 23.49 -4.05 -2.67
C ALA A 76 24.12 -2.83 -3.37
N ARG A 77 23.44 -2.20 -4.32
CA ARG A 77 23.91 -0.98 -4.98
C ARG A 77 23.78 0.22 -4.05
N ALA A 78 22.68 0.33 -3.31
CA ALA A 78 22.55 1.33 -2.25
C ALA A 78 23.67 1.16 -1.20
N LEU A 79 23.90 -0.07 -0.73
CA LEU A 79 25.00 -0.41 0.19
C LEU A 79 26.37 0.03 -0.33
N LEU A 80 26.70 -0.28 -1.58
CA LEU A 80 28.00 0.03 -2.17
C LEU A 80 28.20 1.52 -2.39
N ASN A 81 27.16 2.25 -2.82
CA ASN A 81 27.21 3.71 -2.95
C ASN A 81 27.46 4.39 -1.59
N ILE A 82 26.80 3.91 -0.53
CA ILE A 82 27.01 4.43 0.84
C ILE A 82 28.45 4.15 1.31
N LEU A 83 28.99 2.95 1.05
CA LEU A 83 30.40 2.64 1.37
C LEU A 83 31.39 3.50 0.58
N GLU A 84 31.12 3.77 -0.70
CA GLU A 84 31.96 4.64 -1.53
C GLU A 84 31.99 6.06 -0.96
N ILE A 85 30.83 6.67 -0.70
CA ILE A 85 30.73 8.01 -0.10
C ILE A 85 31.37 8.04 1.30
N ALA A 86 31.11 7.04 2.15
CA ALA A 86 31.73 6.91 3.47
C ALA A 86 33.27 6.84 3.39
N SER A 87 33.81 6.18 2.35
CA SER A 87 35.25 6.10 2.14
C SER A 87 35.89 7.40 1.63
N GLN A 88 35.09 8.33 1.08
CA GLN A 88 35.51 9.66 0.64
C GLN A 88 35.44 10.69 1.78
N ILE A 89 34.46 10.57 2.69
CA ILE A 89 34.32 11.43 3.89
C ILE A 89 35.54 11.32 4.83
N ILE A 90 36.23 10.16 4.84
CA ILE A 90 37.36 9.92 5.73
C ILE A 90 38.67 10.46 5.14
N GLU A 91 38.98 11.72 5.46
CA GLU A 91 40.31 12.29 5.26
C GLU A 91 41.33 11.77 6.30
N GLY A 92 42.62 11.77 5.92
CA GLY A 92 43.73 11.50 6.83
C GLY A 92 43.92 10.03 7.24
N SER A 93 44.55 9.82 8.40
CA SER A 93 45.04 8.51 8.88
C SER A 93 43.95 7.59 9.47
N HIS A 94 42.69 8.03 9.48
CA HIS A 94 41.58 7.19 9.95
C HIS A 94 41.29 6.10 8.91
N THR A 95 41.30 4.84 9.37
CA THR A 95 41.16 3.66 8.48
C THR A 95 39.83 2.94 8.64
N SER A 96 39.00 3.32 9.60
CA SER A 96 37.71 2.67 9.88
C SER A 96 36.53 3.61 9.64
N ILE A 97 35.51 3.11 8.95
CA ILE A 97 34.19 3.71 8.85
C ILE A 97 33.41 3.42 10.15
N THR A 98 32.72 4.44 10.67
CA THR A 98 31.88 4.38 11.87
C THR A 98 30.40 4.62 11.55
N SER A 99 29.50 4.37 12.51
CA SER A 99 28.05 4.57 12.37
C SER A 99 27.68 5.99 11.92
N GLU A 100 28.38 7.00 12.42
CA GLU A 100 28.12 8.42 12.15
C GLU A 100 28.54 8.79 10.72
N ILE A 101 29.63 8.18 10.23
CA ILE A 101 30.10 8.34 8.85
C ILE A 101 29.13 7.63 7.88
N ILE A 102 28.57 6.47 8.25
CA ILE A 102 27.50 5.81 7.48
C ILE A 102 26.23 6.69 7.45
N GLU A 103 25.86 7.33 8.56
CA GLU A 103 24.68 8.23 8.59
C GLU A 103 24.84 9.44 7.67
N GLN A 104 26.03 10.07 7.69
CA GLN A 104 26.39 11.16 6.79
C GLN A 104 26.43 10.70 5.32
N ALA A 105 27.04 9.54 5.04
CA ALA A 105 27.16 8.99 3.69
C ALA A 105 25.81 8.55 3.10
N ALA A 106 24.90 8.05 3.93
CA ALA A 106 23.51 7.76 3.54
C ALA A 106 22.67 9.03 3.27
N GLN A 107 23.19 10.21 3.63
CA GLN A 107 22.51 11.52 3.55
C GLN A 107 21.11 11.50 4.19
N ARG A 108 20.93 10.62 5.19
CA ARG A 108 19.68 10.09 5.77
C ARG A 108 18.39 10.67 5.17
N LYS A 109 18.09 10.30 3.91
CA LYS A 109 16.76 10.54 3.35
C LYS A 109 15.74 9.84 4.24
N MET A 110 14.60 10.50 4.45
CA MET A 110 13.40 9.91 5.06
C MET A 110 13.16 8.52 4.45
N LEU A 111 12.64 7.59 5.28
CA LEU A 111 12.59 6.14 5.00
C LEU A 111 12.28 5.84 3.53
N GLN A 112 12.97 4.85 2.93
CA GLN A 112 12.67 4.40 1.57
C GLN A 112 11.19 4.04 1.44
N TYR A 113 10.44 4.99 0.90
CA TYR A 113 9.03 4.93 0.64
C TYR A 113 8.87 5.48 -0.77
N ASP A 114 8.90 4.55 -1.71
CA ASP A 114 8.67 4.89 -3.10
C ASP A 114 7.20 5.27 -3.24
N GLN A 115 6.92 6.58 -3.33
CA GLN A 115 5.58 7.14 -3.53
C GLN A 115 4.95 6.71 -4.88
N VAL A 116 5.69 6.00 -5.73
CA VAL A 116 5.25 5.50 -7.03
C VAL A 116 5.24 3.96 -7.08
N GLY A 117 6.01 3.28 -6.23
CA GLY A 117 6.26 1.83 -6.29
C GLY A 117 5.56 0.96 -5.23
N ASP A 118 5.87 -0.34 -5.26
CA ASP A 118 5.23 -1.39 -4.45
C ASP A 118 5.20 -1.11 -2.93
N GLU A 119 6.21 -0.46 -2.34
CA GLU A 119 6.25 -0.25 -0.88
C GLU A 119 5.23 0.76 -0.34
N HIS A 120 4.81 1.75 -1.14
CA HIS A 120 3.67 2.61 -0.80
C HIS A 120 2.40 1.76 -0.70
N TYR A 121 2.14 0.92 -1.70
CA TYR A 121 0.99 0.01 -1.73
C TYR A 121 1.04 -1.05 -0.62
N ASN A 122 2.21 -1.63 -0.32
CA ASN A 122 2.39 -2.57 0.78
C ASN A 122 2.07 -1.91 2.13
N THR A 123 2.62 -0.73 2.39
CA THR A 123 2.47 -0.03 3.68
C THR A 123 1.01 0.39 3.92
N ILE A 124 0.34 1.01 2.94
CA ILE A 124 -1.08 1.40 3.07
C ILE A 124 -2.01 0.17 3.12
N SER A 125 -1.64 -0.92 2.47
CA SER A 125 -2.38 -2.19 2.51
C SER A 125 -2.19 -2.93 3.83
N ALA A 126 -1.05 -2.79 4.51
CA ALA A 126 -0.82 -3.28 5.86
C ALA A 126 -1.59 -2.44 6.89
N PHE A 127 -1.50 -1.11 6.82
CA PHE A 127 -2.26 -0.15 7.62
C PHE A 127 -3.77 -0.47 7.67
N ILE A 128 -4.41 -0.63 6.50
CA ILE A 128 -5.84 -0.94 6.39
C ILE A 128 -6.17 -2.34 6.93
N LYS A 129 -5.27 -3.33 6.77
CA LYS A 129 -5.46 -4.67 7.35
C LYS A 129 -5.36 -4.66 8.88
N SER A 130 -4.43 -3.89 9.47
CA SER A 130 -4.33 -3.74 10.93
C SER A 130 -5.59 -3.10 11.51
N MET A 131 -6.08 -2.00 10.91
CA MET A 131 -7.36 -1.41 11.33
C MET A 131 -8.52 -2.40 11.20
N ARG A 132 -8.58 -3.20 10.12
CA ARG A 132 -9.60 -4.25 9.93
C ARG A 132 -9.54 -5.35 11.00
N ALA A 133 -8.34 -5.74 11.41
CA ALA A 133 -8.10 -6.70 12.48
C ALA A 133 -8.35 -6.13 13.89
N SER A 134 -8.67 -4.83 14.00
CA SER A 134 -8.71 -4.07 15.26
C SER A 134 -7.36 -4.00 15.99
N ASP A 135 -6.26 -4.21 15.28
CA ASP A 135 -4.88 -4.08 15.78
C ASP A 135 -4.49 -2.60 15.73
N VAL A 136 -4.63 -1.93 16.89
CA VAL A 136 -4.36 -0.50 17.05
C VAL A 136 -2.87 -0.21 16.91
N ASP A 137 -2.02 -1.02 17.53
CA ASP A 137 -0.58 -0.78 17.62
C ASP A 137 0.10 -0.96 16.26
N ALA A 138 -0.24 -2.02 15.51
CA ALA A 138 0.25 -2.18 14.15
C ALA A 138 -0.30 -1.10 13.20
N ALA A 139 -1.56 -0.67 13.37
CA ALA A 139 -2.11 0.42 12.55
C ALA A 139 -1.39 1.76 12.81
N LEU A 140 -1.06 2.08 14.07
CA LEU A 140 -0.27 3.25 14.42
C LEU A 140 1.18 3.13 13.92
N TYR A 141 1.79 1.94 13.95
CA TYR A 141 3.11 1.72 13.38
C TYR A 141 3.15 1.95 11.86
N TYR A 142 2.18 1.42 11.10
CA TYR A 142 2.13 1.66 9.65
C TYR A 142 1.76 3.11 9.31
N LEU A 143 0.93 3.79 10.13
CA LEU A 143 0.74 5.24 10.03
C LEU A 143 2.07 5.98 10.20
N ALA A 144 2.83 5.67 11.25
CA ALA A 144 4.12 6.30 11.52
C ALA A 144 5.14 6.07 10.40
N ARG A 145 5.18 4.87 9.78
CA ARG A 145 6.00 4.61 8.57
C ARG A 145 5.63 5.55 7.40
N MET A 146 4.34 5.79 7.15
CA MET A 146 3.89 6.67 6.07
C MET A 146 4.18 8.14 6.35
N VAL A 147 3.86 8.61 7.57
CA VAL A 147 4.09 10.00 8.00
C VAL A 147 5.59 10.35 8.00
N ALA A 148 6.43 9.50 8.60
CA ALA A 148 7.88 9.71 8.66
C ALA A 148 8.59 9.58 7.29
N ALA A 149 7.87 9.16 6.26
CA ALA A 149 8.32 9.10 4.88
C ALA A 149 7.66 10.13 3.94
N GLY A 150 6.76 10.98 4.46
CA GLY A 150 6.18 12.10 3.72
C GLY A 150 5.05 11.73 2.74
N GLU A 151 4.37 10.59 2.94
CA GLU A 151 3.14 10.23 2.23
C GLU A 151 2.03 11.29 2.43
N ASP A 152 1.31 11.63 1.36
CA ASP A 152 0.19 12.60 1.37
C ASP A 152 -0.79 12.28 2.51
N PRO A 153 -0.99 13.19 3.51
CA PRO A 153 -1.91 12.93 4.61
C PRO A 153 -3.36 12.80 4.12
N LEU A 154 -3.69 13.45 2.98
CA LEU A 154 -4.98 13.29 2.33
C LEU A 154 -5.13 11.91 1.68
N PHE A 155 -4.05 11.25 1.26
CA PHE A 155 -4.09 9.86 0.79
C PHE A 155 -4.42 8.91 1.94
N ILE A 156 -3.70 9.03 3.06
CA ILE A 156 -3.95 8.23 4.27
C ILE A 156 -5.40 8.43 4.73
N ALA A 157 -5.87 9.68 4.83
CA ALA A 157 -7.23 9.99 5.23
C ALA A 157 -8.30 9.54 4.20
N ARG A 158 -8.06 9.63 2.88
CA ARG A 158 -8.95 9.04 1.86
C ARG A 158 -9.14 7.53 2.09
N ARG A 159 -8.07 6.82 2.46
CA ARG A 159 -8.12 5.38 2.76
C ARG A 159 -8.86 5.08 4.06
N MET A 160 -8.77 5.96 5.07
CA MET A 160 -9.58 5.87 6.30
C MET A 160 -11.08 6.12 6.04
N VAL A 161 -11.45 7.05 5.16
CA VAL A 161 -12.85 7.29 4.74
C VAL A 161 -13.45 6.09 4.00
N VAL A 162 -12.67 5.43 3.14
CA VAL A 162 -13.07 4.16 2.50
C VAL A 162 -13.25 3.06 3.56
N PHE A 163 -12.27 2.88 4.47
CA PHE A 163 -12.35 1.89 5.54
C PHE A 163 -13.59 2.07 6.44
N ALA A 164 -13.89 3.31 6.83
CA ALA A 164 -15.08 3.65 7.62
C ALA A 164 -16.42 3.35 6.90
N SER A 165 -16.39 3.14 5.58
CA SER A 165 -17.55 2.76 4.75
C SER A 165 -17.56 1.28 4.37
N GLU A 166 -16.40 0.61 4.39
CA GLU A 166 -16.20 -0.78 3.97
C GLU A 166 -16.33 -1.77 5.14
N ASP A 167 -15.81 -1.44 6.32
CA ASP A 167 -15.49 -2.40 7.39
C ASP A 167 -16.07 -2.07 8.78
N VAL A 168 -16.83 -0.99 8.95
CA VAL A 168 -17.17 -0.44 10.29
C VAL A 168 -18.69 -0.29 10.52
N GLU A 169 -19.19 -0.87 11.62
CA GLU A 169 -20.59 -0.79 12.07
C GLU A 169 -20.85 0.45 12.95
N SER A 170 -20.64 1.65 12.40
CA SER A 170 -20.92 2.89 13.14
C SER A 170 -21.45 4.01 12.23
N PRO A 171 -22.66 4.55 12.50
CA PRO A 171 -23.17 5.75 11.82
C PRO A 171 -22.26 6.98 11.97
N THR A 172 -21.41 7.03 12.99
CA THR A 172 -20.48 8.14 13.24
C THR A 172 -19.06 7.87 12.72
N ALA A 173 -18.70 6.64 12.31
CA ALA A 173 -17.35 6.37 11.80
C ALA A 173 -17.04 7.12 10.50
N LEU A 174 -18.00 7.17 9.57
CA LEU A 174 -17.83 7.97 8.36
C LEU A 174 -17.75 9.47 8.66
N VAL A 175 -18.44 9.96 9.70
CA VAL A 175 -18.37 11.35 10.15
C VAL A 175 -16.99 11.66 10.74
N VAL A 176 -16.46 10.80 11.62
CA VAL A 176 -15.12 10.93 12.21
C VAL A 176 -14.04 10.85 11.11
N ALA A 177 -14.13 9.90 10.17
CA ALA A 177 -13.16 9.78 9.09
C ALA A 177 -13.16 11.01 8.15
N ASN A 178 -14.33 11.60 7.86
CA ASN A 178 -14.40 12.86 7.11
C ASN A 178 -13.87 14.05 7.93
N ALA A 179 -14.11 14.11 9.24
CA ALA A 179 -13.52 15.15 10.10
C ALA A 179 -11.99 15.06 10.15
N VAL A 180 -11.42 13.84 10.16
CA VAL A 180 -9.97 13.61 10.06
C VAL A 180 -9.43 14.03 8.69
N PHE A 181 -10.12 13.71 7.59
CA PHE A 181 -9.76 14.17 6.25
C PHE A 181 -9.78 15.70 6.12
N ASP A 182 -10.84 16.34 6.62
CA ASP A 182 -11.01 17.79 6.67
C ASP A 182 -9.93 18.47 7.53
N ALA A 183 -9.58 17.88 8.68
CA ALA A 183 -8.45 18.32 9.51
C ALA A 183 -7.11 18.20 8.76
N CYS A 184 -6.86 17.10 8.05
CA CYS A 184 -5.66 16.95 7.21
C CYS A 184 -5.58 18.01 6.11
N HIS A 185 -6.72 18.38 5.51
CA HIS A 185 -6.80 19.41 4.47
C HIS A 185 -6.65 20.84 5.02
N LYS A 186 -7.11 21.10 6.25
CA LYS A 186 -7.09 22.44 6.85
C LYS A 186 -5.81 22.75 7.64
N ILE A 187 -5.16 21.73 8.20
CA ILE A 187 -4.00 21.87 9.08
C ILE A 187 -2.71 21.51 8.36
N GLY A 188 -2.69 20.42 7.58
CA GLY A 188 -1.47 19.91 6.94
C GLY A 188 -0.46 19.32 7.94
N TYR A 189 0.74 18.97 7.45
CA TYR A 189 1.83 18.48 8.29
C TYR A 189 2.64 19.65 8.93
N PRO A 190 3.23 19.43 10.11
CA PRO A 190 3.26 18.17 10.86
C PRO A 190 1.98 17.83 11.64
N GLU A 191 1.20 18.81 12.10
CA GLU A 191 0.18 18.62 13.15
C GLU A 191 -0.97 17.67 12.75
N CYS A 192 -1.32 17.53 11.46
CA CYS A 192 -2.38 16.60 11.05
C CYS A 192 -2.08 15.11 11.34
N GLN A 193 -0.82 14.74 11.62
CA GLN A 193 -0.46 13.39 12.07
C GLN A 193 -1.22 12.97 13.35
N GLU A 194 -1.53 13.92 14.23
CA GLU A 194 -2.30 13.66 15.47
C GLU A 194 -3.77 13.35 15.16
N ASN A 195 -4.33 14.05 14.17
CA ASN A 195 -5.69 13.81 13.69
C ASN A 195 -5.81 12.44 12.99
N LEU A 196 -4.80 12.05 12.20
CA LEU A 196 -4.69 10.71 11.63
C LEU A 196 -4.62 9.65 12.73
N ALA A 197 -3.76 9.83 13.74
CA ALA A 197 -3.62 8.89 14.86
C ALA A 197 -4.92 8.73 15.67
N ALA A 198 -5.60 9.84 16.00
CA ALA A 198 -6.89 9.81 16.68
C ALA A 198 -7.97 9.05 15.86
N GLY A 199 -8.01 9.29 14.55
CA GLY A 199 -8.89 8.56 13.63
C GLY A 199 -8.58 7.06 13.56
N VAL A 200 -7.30 6.68 13.56
CA VAL A 200 -6.87 5.28 13.58
C VAL A 200 -7.31 4.58 14.86
N VAL A 201 -7.06 5.17 16.04
CA VAL A 201 -7.50 4.58 17.31
C VAL A 201 -9.01 4.42 17.35
N TYR A 202 -9.78 5.40 16.86
CA TYR A 202 -11.24 5.31 16.77
C TYR A 202 -11.69 4.17 15.83
N LEU A 203 -11.17 4.13 14.60
CA LEU A 203 -11.61 3.17 13.56
C LEU A 203 -11.16 1.73 13.85
N SER A 204 -9.99 1.54 14.46
CA SER A 204 -9.53 0.23 14.94
C SER A 204 -10.39 -0.29 16.10
N ASN A 205 -10.83 0.56 17.03
CA ASN A 205 -11.68 0.13 18.15
C ASN A 205 -13.18 0.02 17.81
N ALA A 206 -13.65 0.64 16.72
CA ALA A 206 -15.04 0.55 16.30
C ALA A 206 -15.45 -0.89 15.91
N LYS A 207 -16.69 -1.28 16.21
CA LYS A 207 -17.27 -2.58 15.83
C LYS A 207 -17.16 -2.77 14.31
N LYS A 208 -16.77 -3.96 13.86
CA LYS A 208 -16.56 -4.27 12.44
C LYS A 208 -17.82 -4.86 11.81
N ASP A 209 -18.20 -4.35 10.64
CA ASP A 209 -19.25 -4.92 9.79
C ASP A 209 -19.02 -4.55 8.32
N ARG A 210 -19.22 -5.51 7.42
CA ARG A 210 -19.14 -5.35 5.96
C ARG A 210 -20.49 -5.49 5.27
N SER A 211 -21.57 -5.73 6.02
CA SER A 211 -22.89 -6.12 5.49
C SER A 211 -23.43 -5.19 4.39
N ALA A 212 -23.22 -3.88 4.51
CA ALA A 212 -23.61 -2.89 3.50
C ALA A 212 -22.75 -2.95 2.23
N TYR A 213 -21.42 -3.06 2.38
CA TYR A 213 -20.47 -3.23 1.28
C TYR A 213 -20.78 -4.53 0.51
N ASP A 214 -20.84 -5.65 1.22
CA ASP A 214 -21.09 -6.97 0.63
C ASP A 214 -22.50 -7.05 0.01
N ALA A 215 -23.49 -6.32 0.54
CA ALA A 215 -24.82 -6.18 -0.08
C ALA A 215 -24.77 -5.43 -1.41
N TYR A 216 -24.06 -4.31 -1.48
CA TYR A 216 -23.91 -3.54 -2.71
C TYR A 216 -23.25 -4.37 -3.81
N PHE A 217 -22.16 -5.08 -3.52
CA PHE A 217 -21.49 -5.91 -4.52
C PHE A 217 -22.35 -7.11 -4.98
N ARG A 218 -23.10 -7.76 -4.06
CA ARG A 218 -24.08 -8.81 -4.43
C ARG A 218 -25.21 -8.30 -5.33
N ALA A 219 -25.59 -7.02 -5.23
CA ALA A 219 -26.55 -6.39 -6.14
C ALA A 219 -25.90 -5.97 -7.48
N LEU A 220 -24.66 -5.47 -7.44
CA LEU A 220 -23.91 -5.08 -8.63
C LEU A 220 -23.61 -6.27 -9.55
N ASP A 221 -23.33 -7.45 -9.00
CA ASP A 221 -23.11 -8.68 -9.79
C ASP A 221 -24.39 -9.18 -10.47
N ASP A 222 -25.55 -8.95 -9.88
CA ASP A 222 -26.83 -9.17 -10.56
C ASP A 222 -27.06 -8.16 -11.70
N VAL A 223 -26.76 -6.87 -11.48
CA VAL A 223 -26.84 -5.85 -12.55
C VAL A 223 -25.91 -6.21 -13.73
N ARG A 224 -24.70 -6.69 -13.43
CA ARG A 224 -23.76 -7.22 -14.43
C ARG A 224 -24.30 -8.45 -15.17
N LYS A 225 -24.94 -9.38 -14.45
CA LYS A 225 -25.41 -10.67 -14.99
C LYS A 225 -26.71 -10.59 -15.79
N TYR A 226 -27.65 -9.75 -15.38
CA TYR A 226 -29.01 -9.68 -15.96
C TYR A 226 -29.33 -8.37 -16.68
N GLY A 227 -28.42 -7.37 -16.60
CA GLY A 227 -28.56 -6.09 -17.27
C GLY A 227 -29.68 -5.21 -16.72
N ASN A 228 -30.19 -4.30 -17.57
CA ASN A 228 -31.24 -3.35 -17.22
C ASN A 228 -32.63 -4.01 -17.19
N LEU A 229 -32.91 -4.76 -16.11
CA LEU A 229 -34.24 -5.34 -15.86
C LEU A 229 -35.29 -4.24 -15.65
N PRO A 230 -36.53 -4.40 -16.17
CA PRO A 230 -37.54 -3.36 -16.10
C PRO A 230 -37.98 -3.08 -14.65
N ILE A 231 -38.01 -1.80 -14.29
CA ILE A 231 -38.54 -1.31 -13.00
C ILE A 231 -40.04 -1.69 -12.89
N PRO A 232 -40.52 -2.27 -11.77
CA PRO A 232 -41.93 -2.57 -11.53
C PRO A 232 -42.82 -1.33 -11.69
N MET A 233 -43.99 -1.48 -12.31
CA MET A 233 -44.91 -0.36 -12.62
C MET A 233 -45.34 0.45 -11.39
N THR A 234 -45.45 -0.20 -10.23
CA THR A 234 -45.88 0.39 -8.95
C THR A 234 -44.91 1.42 -8.36
N ILE A 235 -43.64 1.43 -8.80
CA ILE A 235 -42.59 2.34 -8.30
C ILE A 235 -41.94 3.18 -9.41
N ARG A 236 -42.54 3.23 -10.60
CA ARG A 236 -42.15 4.21 -11.63
C ARG A 236 -42.63 5.61 -11.24
N ASN A 237 -42.00 6.63 -11.82
CA ASN A 237 -42.45 8.01 -11.66
C ASN A 237 -43.91 8.18 -12.15
N ALA A 238 -44.67 9.04 -11.49
CA ALA A 238 -46.13 9.18 -11.62
C ALA A 238 -46.94 7.86 -11.49
N PRO A 239 -46.80 7.12 -10.37
CA PRO A 239 -47.57 5.89 -10.14
C PRO A 239 -49.04 6.22 -9.82
N THR A 240 -49.99 5.47 -10.40
CA THR A 240 -51.44 5.72 -10.22
C THR A 240 -51.94 5.41 -8.80
N LYS A 241 -51.28 4.48 -8.11
CA LYS A 241 -51.34 4.28 -6.65
C LYS A 241 -49.95 3.83 -6.19
N TYR A 242 -49.45 4.44 -5.12
CA TYR A 242 -48.19 4.09 -4.48
C TYR A 242 -48.37 4.05 -2.96
N ASP A 243 -47.91 2.97 -2.35
CA ASP A 243 -47.84 2.82 -0.89
C ASP A 243 -46.36 2.89 -0.47
N PRO A 244 -45.93 3.96 0.22
CA PRO A 244 -44.54 4.11 0.68
C PRO A 244 -44.13 3.11 1.76
N TYR A 245 -45.05 2.33 2.32
CA TYR A 245 -44.82 1.35 3.38
C TYR A 245 -45.19 -0.08 2.99
N THR A 246 -45.34 -0.36 1.69
CA THR A 246 -45.70 -1.69 1.21
C THR A 246 -44.70 -2.76 1.63
N LYS A 247 -45.22 -3.97 1.90
CA LYS A 247 -44.43 -5.18 2.22
C LYS A 247 -44.16 -6.04 0.99
N GLU A 248 -44.62 -5.63 -0.18
CA GLU A 248 -44.33 -6.32 -1.45
C GLU A 248 -42.88 -6.07 -1.90
N SER A 249 -42.33 -7.01 -2.68
CA SER A 249 -40.96 -6.89 -3.18
C SER A 249 -40.86 -5.86 -4.30
N LEU A 250 -40.14 -4.77 -4.03
CA LEU A 250 -39.88 -3.67 -4.97
C LEU A 250 -38.82 -3.99 -6.05
N LEU A 251 -38.29 -5.22 -6.06
CA LEU A 251 -37.35 -5.69 -7.07
C LEU A 251 -38.07 -6.04 -8.39
N PRO A 252 -37.36 -5.99 -9.55
CA PRO A 252 -37.89 -6.49 -10.82
C PRO A 252 -38.41 -7.94 -10.69
N ASP A 253 -39.40 -8.34 -11.50
CA ASP A 253 -40.09 -9.63 -11.32
C ASP A 253 -39.18 -10.86 -11.28
N ARG A 254 -38.07 -10.85 -12.05
CA ARG A 254 -37.05 -11.93 -12.05
C ARG A 254 -36.21 -12.01 -10.76
N MET A 255 -36.36 -11.06 -9.84
CA MET A 255 -35.57 -10.88 -8.62
C MET A 255 -36.42 -10.86 -7.34
N LYS A 256 -37.74 -11.04 -7.44
CA LYS A 256 -38.65 -11.00 -6.30
C LYS A 256 -38.23 -12.00 -5.21
N GLY A 257 -38.14 -11.51 -3.98
CA GLY A 257 -37.70 -12.28 -2.81
C GLY A 257 -36.19 -12.36 -2.60
N LYS A 258 -35.33 -11.88 -3.52
CA LYS A 258 -33.89 -11.85 -3.29
C LYS A 258 -33.52 -10.84 -2.18
N LYS A 259 -32.60 -11.24 -1.31
CA LYS A 259 -32.00 -10.39 -0.27
C LYS A 259 -30.52 -10.12 -0.61
N TYR A 260 -30.11 -8.86 -0.50
CA TYR A 260 -28.69 -8.46 -0.63
C TYR A 260 -28.08 -8.11 0.73
N TYR A 261 -28.82 -7.36 1.55
CA TYR A 261 -28.43 -7.02 2.92
C TYR A 261 -28.78 -8.16 3.87
N LEU A 262 -27.75 -8.81 4.41
CA LEU A 262 -27.83 -9.81 5.48
C LEU A 262 -27.11 -9.22 6.70
N LYS A 263 -27.75 -9.19 7.86
CA LYS A 263 -27.26 -8.49 9.04
C LYS A 263 -26.73 -9.48 10.07
N GLY A 264 -25.47 -9.30 10.50
CA GLY A 264 -24.88 -10.11 11.57
C GLY A 264 -24.21 -11.41 11.14
N GLY A 265 -23.52 -11.42 10.00
CA GLY A 265 -22.57 -12.50 9.66
C GLY A 265 -23.17 -13.77 9.05
N GLU A 266 -24.46 -13.78 8.69
CA GLU A 266 -25.03 -14.81 7.79
C GLU A 266 -24.26 -14.80 6.45
N LYS A 267 -23.54 -15.91 6.18
CA LYS A 267 -22.79 -16.19 4.94
C LYS A 267 -23.54 -17.21 4.09
#